data_AF-A0A7C3BLR7-F1
#
_entry.id   AF-A0A7C3BLR7-F1
#
_cell.length_a   1.000
_cell.length_b   1.000
_cell.length_c   1.000
_cell.angle_alpha   90.00
_cell.angle_beta   90.00
_cell.angle_gamma   90.00
#
_symmetry.space_group_name_H-M   'P 1'
#
loop_
_entity.id
_entity.type
_entity.pdbx_description
1 polymer ?
#
loop_
_entity_poly.entity_id
_entity_poly.type
_entity_poly.pdbx_seq_one_letter_code
_entity_poly.pdbx_strand_id
1 'polypeptide(L)'
;MTNDSFFATLPVMKNLFLALLATLLLTGCAGQTEKPPDANSVLYFPETGRSIQQPFSSYFQQRGGARLLGYPITEALDHEGWRVQYFQNGRLEVHPENQPDYFITVGWLGELSNRTQPPIPKPLNESSRYFPESGHSLSGDFLTFFEANGDTAQFGRPISEAFLCDGYLCQDFQSARFIWRPQLSPANRVQLEALGELYFLNSDLPPSLLSPVSPPPVNHPEN
;
A
#
# COMPACT_ATOMS: atom_id res chain seq x y z
N MET A 1 76.74 -7.40 -23.55
CA MET A 1 76.74 -6.16 -22.73
C MET A 1 75.32 -6.02 -22.20
N THR A 2 74.98 -6.75 -21.12
CA THR A 2 74.94 -6.29 -19.70
C THR A 2 73.92 -5.16 -19.52
N ASN A 3 72.76 -5.38 -18.90
CA ASN A 3 72.47 -5.38 -17.44
C ASN A 3 71.38 -4.31 -17.23
N ASP A 4 70.20 -4.69 -16.73
CA ASP A 4 69.70 -4.46 -15.37
C ASP A 4 69.03 -3.09 -15.12
N SER A 5 67.78 -3.17 -14.64
CA SER A 5 67.24 -2.54 -13.42
C SER A 5 67.47 -1.04 -13.18
N PHE A 6 66.40 -0.25 -12.95
CA PHE A 6 66.09 0.39 -11.64
C PHE A 6 64.94 1.42 -11.69
N PHE A 7 64.21 1.47 -10.56
CA PHE A 7 63.19 2.43 -10.13
C PHE A 7 63.74 3.85 -9.86
N ALA A 8 62.90 4.89 -10.02
CA ALA A 8 62.87 6.18 -9.29
C ALA A 8 61.92 7.15 -10.06
N THR A 9 61.11 8.07 -9.54
CA THR A 9 60.83 8.66 -8.22
C THR A 9 59.57 9.55 -8.36
N LEU A 10 58.71 9.65 -7.34
CA LEU A 10 57.67 10.69 -7.22
C LEU A 10 58.26 11.98 -6.63
N PRO A 11 57.71 13.17 -6.93
CA PRO A 11 57.78 14.32 -6.03
C PRO A 11 56.45 14.62 -5.34
N VAL A 12 56.52 14.87 -4.04
CA VAL A 12 55.50 15.48 -3.18
C VAL A 12 55.92 16.93 -2.90
N MET A 13 55.00 17.91 -3.03
CA MET A 13 54.92 19.17 -2.25
C MET A 13 53.70 19.96 -2.76
N LYS A 14 52.61 20.20 -2.02
CA LYS A 14 52.40 20.92 -0.75
C LYS A 14 52.67 22.43 -0.88
N ASN A 15 51.58 23.22 -0.94
CA ASN A 15 51.40 24.63 -0.51
C ASN A 15 50.02 25.10 -1.01
N LEU A 16 49.26 26.03 -0.43
CA LEU A 16 49.01 26.55 0.91
C LEU A 16 47.84 27.55 0.69
N PHE A 17 46.92 27.64 1.63
CA PHE A 17 45.72 28.49 1.67
C PHE A 17 45.87 29.95 1.22
N LEU A 18 44.81 30.52 0.62
CA LEU A 18 44.28 31.85 1.00
C LEU A 18 42.80 32.03 0.59
N ALA A 19 42.00 32.55 1.53
CA ALA A 19 40.56 32.88 1.49
C ALA A 19 40.25 34.10 0.59
N LEU A 20 39.02 34.38 0.12
CA LEU A 20 37.91 34.98 0.90
C LEU A 20 36.61 35.11 0.07
N LEU A 21 35.46 34.84 0.72
CA LEU A 21 34.06 35.30 0.58
C LEU A 21 33.40 35.60 -0.79
N ALA A 22 32.23 35.00 -1.04
CA ALA A 22 30.99 35.75 -1.30
C ALA A 22 29.70 34.92 -1.13
N THR A 23 28.86 35.41 -0.21
CA THR A 23 27.38 35.32 -0.15
C THR A 23 26.66 33.99 0.00
N LEU A 24 26.27 33.77 1.25
CA LEU A 24 25.24 32.89 1.78
C LEU A 24 23.84 33.29 1.27
N LEU A 25 23.18 32.44 0.48
CA LEU A 25 21.72 32.46 0.30
C LEU A 25 21.13 31.29 1.09
N LEU A 26 20.87 31.55 2.39
CA LEU A 26 19.99 30.72 3.20
C LEU A 26 18.56 30.88 2.66
N THR A 27 18.21 30.10 1.64
CA THR A 27 16.79 29.83 1.38
C THR A 27 16.31 28.93 2.50
N GLY A 28 15.71 29.55 3.51
CA GLY A 28 14.95 28.85 4.53
C GLY A 28 13.83 28.09 3.85
N CYS A 29 14.00 26.79 3.64
CA CYS A 29 12.86 25.89 3.61
C CYS A 29 12.30 25.91 5.02
N ALA A 30 11.37 26.83 5.28
CA ALA A 30 10.43 26.65 6.36
C ALA A 30 9.69 25.36 6.02
N GLY A 31 10.18 24.24 6.55
CA GLY A 31 9.41 23.02 6.62
C GLY A 31 8.12 23.40 7.31
N GLN A 32 7.02 23.37 6.57
CA GLN A 32 5.72 23.38 7.21
C GLN A 32 5.73 22.14 8.10
N THR A 33 5.89 22.35 9.41
CA THR A 33 5.46 21.38 10.39
C THR A 33 3.96 21.25 10.16
N GLU A 34 3.56 20.28 9.33
CA GLU A 34 2.16 19.88 9.27
C GLU A 34 1.76 19.58 10.71
N LYS A 35 0.76 20.32 11.21
CA LYS A 35 0.15 20.06 12.50
C LYS A 35 -0.16 18.56 12.53
N PRO A 36 0.25 17.80 13.57
CA PRO A 36 -0.15 16.41 13.69
C PRO A 36 -1.67 16.34 13.49
N PRO A 37 -2.19 15.42 12.64
CA PRO A 37 -3.62 15.32 12.43
C PRO A 37 -4.30 15.26 13.79
N ASP A 38 -5.29 16.14 14.03
CA ASP A 38 -5.98 16.19 15.31
C ASP A 38 -6.41 14.76 15.67
N ALA A 39 -6.14 14.33 16.91
CA ALA A 39 -6.48 12.98 17.37
C ALA A 39 -8.00 12.66 17.27
N ASN A 40 -8.81 13.68 16.98
CA ASN A 40 -10.25 13.62 16.74
C ASN A 40 -10.64 13.83 15.26
N SER A 41 -9.71 13.70 14.30
CA SER A 41 -9.99 13.85 12.87
C SER A 41 -10.79 12.66 12.35
N VAL A 42 -12.09 12.87 12.21
CA VAL A 42 -13.03 11.96 11.56
C VAL A 42 -13.06 12.27 10.07
N LEU A 43 -12.71 11.29 9.22
CA LEU A 43 -12.85 11.41 7.76
C LEU A 43 -14.23 10.89 7.36
N TYR A 44 -15.14 11.79 7.00
CA TYR A 44 -16.49 11.41 6.55
C TYR A 44 -16.56 11.31 5.02
N PHE A 45 -17.21 10.26 4.52
CA PHE A 45 -17.37 9.93 3.11
C PHE A 45 -18.86 9.97 2.75
N PRO A 46 -19.35 11.03 2.09
CA PRO A 46 -20.76 11.14 1.72
C PRO A 46 -21.22 10.08 0.72
N GLU A 47 -20.30 9.50 -0.06
CA GLU A 47 -20.59 8.45 -1.04
C GLU A 47 -21.17 7.19 -0.39
N THR A 48 -20.73 6.86 0.82
CA THR A 48 -21.21 5.69 1.59
C THR A 48 -21.89 6.08 2.89
N GLY A 49 -21.85 7.37 3.27
CA GLY A 49 -22.31 7.87 4.56
C GLY A 49 -21.55 7.24 5.72
N ARG A 50 -20.22 7.14 5.59
CA ARG A 50 -19.34 6.46 6.54
C ARG A 50 -18.20 7.32 7.01
N SER A 51 -17.70 6.98 8.20
CA SER A 51 -16.56 7.67 8.78
C SER A 51 -15.36 6.76 8.99
N ILE A 52 -14.16 7.30 8.81
CA ILE A 52 -12.91 6.65 9.24
C ILE A 52 -12.36 7.47 10.39
N GLN A 53 -12.14 6.82 11.53
CA GLN A 53 -11.54 7.41 12.71
C GLN A 53 -10.13 6.86 12.95
N GLN A 54 -9.41 7.43 13.91
CA GLN A 54 -8.14 6.86 14.34
C GLN A 54 -8.36 5.45 14.93
N PRO A 55 -7.41 4.51 14.77
CA PRO A 55 -6.12 4.67 14.08
C PRO A 55 -6.21 4.52 12.54
N PHE A 56 -7.35 4.08 11.99
CA PHE A 56 -7.48 3.75 10.57
C PHE A 56 -7.37 4.95 9.63
N SER A 57 -7.79 6.14 10.05
CA SER A 57 -7.73 7.36 9.21
C SER A 57 -6.29 7.72 8.81
N SER A 58 -5.35 7.60 9.75
CA SER A 58 -3.92 7.82 9.48
C SER A 58 -3.39 6.81 8.45
N TYR A 59 -3.69 5.53 8.63
CA TYR A 59 -3.27 4.48 7.69
C TYR A 59 -3.87 4.73 6.30
N PHE A 60 -5.18 4.97 6.24
CA PHE A 60 -5.91 5.20 4.99
C PHE A 60 -5.30 6.36 4.19
N GLN A 61 -5.02 7.50 4.83
CA GLN A 61 -4.42 8.65 4.16
C GLN A 61 -2.98 8.39 3.67
N GLN A 62 -2.19 7.63 4.44
CA GLN A 62 -0.78 7.38 4.12
C GLN A 62 -0.55 6.22 3.13
N ARG A 63 -1.53 5.32 2.98
CA ARG A 63 -1.37 4.05 2.24
C ARG A 63 -2.29 3.97 1.01
N GLY A 64 -2.55 5.09 0.37
CA GLY A 64 -3.23 5.16 -0.93
C GLY A 64 -4.75 5.33 -0.89
N GLY A 65 -5.35 5.36 0.31
CA GLY A 65 -6.74 5.75 0.56
C GLY A 65 -7.75 5.05 -0.34
N ALA A 66 -8.73 5.83 -0.82
CA ALA A 66 -9.84 5.31 -1.62
C ALA A 66 -9.40 4.66 -2.94
N ARG A 67 -8.21 5.01 -3.47
CA ARG A 67 -7.71 4.38 -4.70
C ARG A 67 -7.38 2.90 -4.49
N LEU A 68 -6.92 2.52 -3.31
CA LEU A 68 -6.54 1.13 -3.01
C LEU A 68 -7.59 0.42 -2.17
N LEU A 69 -8.06 1.02 -1.08
CA LEU A 69 -9.04 0.39 -0.20
C LEU A 69 -10.49 0.57 -0.70
N GLY A 70 -10.75 1.55 -1.57
CA GLY A 70 -12.11 2.00 -1.84
C GLY A 70 -12.68 2.83 -0.69
N TYR A 71 -13.96 3.17 -0.77
CA TYR A 71 -14.64 3.85 0.32
C TYR A 71 -14.90 2.94 1.53
N PRO A 72 -14.97 3.47 2.76
CA PRO A 72 -15.42 2.69 3.91
C PRO A 72 -16.87 2.24 3.69
N ILE A 73 -17.17 0.99 4.04
CA ILE A 73 -18.53 0.41 3.93
C ILE A 73 -19.17 0.18 5.30
N THR A 74 -18.35 0.06 6.35
CA THR A 74 -18.79 0.02 7.76
C THR A 74 -18.13 1.14 8.56
N GLU A 75 -18.67 1.41 9.75
CA GLU A 75 -17.85 1.99 10.82
C GLU A 75 -16.86 0.93 11.33
N ALA A 76 -15.87 1.33 12.13
CA ALA A 76 -14.99 0.36 12.77
C ALA A 76 -15.77 -0.47 13.82
N LEU A 77 -15.56 -1.78 13.82
CA LEU A 77 -16.21 -2.78 14.70
C LEU A 77 -15.19 -3.81 15.20
N ASP A 78 -15.59 -4.64 16.16
CA ASP A 78 -14.79 -5.81 16.56
C ASP A 78 -15.32 -7.05 15.83
N HIS A 79 -14.42 -7.80 15.21
CA HIS A 79 -14.76 -9.01 14.45
C HIS A 79 -13.53 -9.91 14.31
N GLU A 80 -13.73 -11.22 14.44
CA GLU A 80 -12.65 -12.23 14.35
C GLU A 80 -11.47 -11.98 15.33
N GLY A 81 -11.75 -11.35 16.47
CA GLY A 81 -10.75 -11.07 17.52
C GLY A 81 -9.98 -9.75 17.32
N TRP A 82 -10.25 -9.03 16.24
CA TRP A 82 -9.56 -7.78 15.91
C TRP A 82 -10.52 -6.60 15.90
N ARG A 83 -10.00 -5.42 16.22
CA ARG A 83 -10.64 -4.16 15.85
C ARG A 83 -10.43 -3.98 14.35
N VAL A 84 -11.51 -3.90 13.58
CA VAL A 84 -11.48 -3.84 12.12
C VAL A 84 -12.33 -2.72 11.55
N GLN A 85 -12.04 -2.32 10.32
CA GLN A 85 -12.98 -1.54 9.50
C GLN A 85 -12.99 -2.09 8.07
N TYR A 86 -14.18 -2.30 7.52
CA TYR A 86 -14.34 -2.77 6.15
C TYR A 86 -14.43 -1.60 5.18
N PHE A 87 -13.77 -1.78 4.04
CA PHE A 87 -13.77 -0.91 2.88
C PHE A 87 -14.21 -1.72 1.66
N GLN A 88 -14.40 -1.07 0.50
CA GLN A 88 -14.86 -1.79 -0.69
C GLN A 88 -13.90 -2.91 -1.09
N ASN A 89 -12.61 -2.62 -1.18
CA ASN A 89 -11.60 -3.55 -1.71
C ASN A 89 -10.86 -4.33 -0.63
N GLY A 90 -11.05 -4.01 0.65
CA GLY A 90 -10.25 -4.59 1.72
C GLY A 90 -10.81 -4.34 3.12
N ARG A 91 -10.09 -4.83 4.12
CA ARG A 91 -10.35 -4.61 5.55
C ARG A 91 -9.07 -4.12 6.21
N LEU A 92 -9.15 -3.13 7.08
CA LEU A 92 -8.04 -2.76 7.96
C LEU A 92 -8.22 -3.41 9.32
N GLU A 93 -7.10 -3.83 9.92
CA GLU A 93 -7.06 -4.59 11.17
C GLU A 93 -6.05 -3.96 12.13
N VAL A 94 -6.39 -3.91 13.42
CA VAL A 94 -5.47 -3.51 14.48
C VAL A 94 -4.79 -4.74 15.07
N HIS A 95 -3.45 -4.76 15.02
CA HIS A 95 -2.60 -5.79 15.59
C HIS A 95 -1.69 -5.18 16.67
N PRO A 96 -2.14 -5.08 17.93
CA PRO A 96 -1.35 -4.48 19.01
C PRO A 96 -0.06 -5.25 19.34
N GLU A 97 0.02 -6.52 18.95
CA GLU A 97 1.18 -7.39 19.11
C GLU A 97 2.31 -7.09 18.10
N ASN A 98 2.01 -6.38 17.01
CA ASN A 98 3.00 -6.03 16.00
C ASN A 98 3.86 -4.84 16.43
N GLN A 99 5.00 -4.68 15.75
CA GLN A 99 5.80 -3.46 15.88
C GLN A 99 4.97 -2.23 15.44
N PRO A 100 5.26 -1.01 15.97
CA PRO A 100 4.45 0.18 15.71
C PRO A 100 4.15 0.46 14.23
N ASP A 101 5.10 0.20 13.34
CA ASP A 101 4.94 0.41 11.89
C ASP A 101 3.93 -0.55 11.22
N TYR A 102 3.61 -1.66 11.89
CA TYR A 102 2.68 -2.71 11.45
C TYR A 102 1.51 -2.88 12.42
N PHE A 103 1.25 -1.88 13.26
CA PHE A 103 0.11 -1.84 14.18
C PHE A 103 -1.23 -1.89 13.43
N ILE A 104 -1.28 -1.33 12.22
CA ILE A 104 -2.42 -1.45 11.28
C ILE A 104 -1.96 -2.21 10.04
N THR A 105 -2.71 -3.23 9.65
CA THR A 105 -2.47 -4.04 8.46
C THR A 105 -3.71 -4.08 7.56
N VAL A 106 -3.51 -4.51 6.31
CA VAL A 106 -4.63 -4.93 5.46
C VAL A 106 -4.88 -6.41 5.69
N GLY A 107 -6.12 -6.74 6.01
CA GLY A 107 -6.55 -8.12 6.22
C GLY A 107 -6.33 -8.99 4.99
N TRP A 108 -5.92 -10.24 5.22
CA TRP A 108 -5.64 -11.21 4.17
C TRP A 108 -6.93 -11.84 3.61
N LEU A 109 -7.83 -10.98 3.11
CA LEU A 109 -9.15 -11.40 2.64
C LEU A 109 -9.12 -12.40 1.48
N GLY A 110 -8.05 -12.45 0.69
CA GLY A 110 -7.88 -13.46 -0.35
C GLY A 110 -7.66 -14.86 0.22
N GLU A 111 -6.80 -14.97 1.24
CA GLU A 111 -6.59 -16.22 1.97
C GLU A 111 -7.83 -16.62 2.77
N LEU A 112 -8.42 -15.68 3.51
CA LEU A 112 -9.62 -15.92 4.31
C LEU A 112 -10.83 -16.33 3.43
N SER A 113 -10.84 -15.91 2.16
CA SER A 113 -11.84 -16.33 1.16
C SER A 113 -11.48 -17.63 0.42
N ASN A 114 -10.49 -18.40 0.90
CA ASN A 114 -10.04 -19.67 0.31
C ASN A 114 -9.64 -19.57 -1.18
N ARG A 115 -8.96 -18.48 -1.58
CA ARG A 115 -8.54 -18.25 -2.97
C ARG A 115 -7.13 -18.77 -3.30
N THR A 116 -6.42 -19.31 -2.32
CA THR A 116 -5.08 -19.85 -2.50
C THR A 116 -5.08 -21.03 -3.46
N GLN A 117 -4.26 -20.95 -4.50
CA GLN A 117 -4.02 -22.02 -5.46
C GLN A 117 -2.73 -22.79 -5.11
N PRO A 118 -2.54 -24.02 -5.62
CA PRO A 118 -1.29 -24.75 -5.44
C PRO A 118 -0.09 -23.99 -6.02
N PRO A 119 1.09 -24.01 -5.36
CA PRO A 119 2.29 -23.36 -5.86
C PRO A 119 2.79 -24.01 -7.15
N ILE A 120 3.46 -23.22 -7.99
CA ILE A 120 4.09 -23.69 -9.22
C ILE A 120 5.63 -23.67 -9.11
N PRO A 121 6.35 -24.47 -9.91
CA PRO A 121 7.79 -24.31 -10.04
C PRO A 121 8.15 -22.92 -10.56
N LYS A 122 9.27 -22.37 -10.09
CA LYS A 122 9.80 -21.09 -10.58
C LYS A 122 9.86 -21.09 -12.12
N PRO A 123 9.15 -20.17 -12.81
CA PRO A 123 9.23 -20.06 -14.25
C PRO A 123 10.65 -19.77 -14.72
N LEU A 124 11.05 -20.30 -15.88
CA LEU A 124 12.36 -20.04 -16.48
C LEU A 124 12.48 -18.65 -17.13
N ASN A 125 11.37 -17.91 -17.23
CA ASN A 125 11.39 -16.56 -17.78
C ASN A 125 11.90 -15.55 -16.74
N GLU A 126 12.75 -14.62 -17.17
CA GLU A 126 13.31 -13.57 -16.29
C GLU A 126 12.41 -12.34 -16.16
N SER A 127 11.35 -12.25 -16.97
CA SER A 127 10.41 -11.12 -16.98
C SER A 127 9.37 -11.14 -15.86
N SER A 128 9.43 -12.14 -14.96
CA SER A 128 8.50 -12.31 -13.85
C SER A 128 9.25 -12.32 -12.52
N ARG A 129 8.67 -11.70 -11.50
CA ARG A 129 9.15 -11.82 -10.12
C ARG A 129 8.51 -13.06 -9.50
N TYR A 130 9.33 -14.03 -9.10
CA TYR A 130 8.88 -15.22 -8.38
C TYR A 130 8.98 -15.01 -6.88
N PHE A 131 7.93 -15.38 -6.15
CA PHE A 131 7.81 -15.29 -4.69
C PHE A 131 7.96 -16.71 -4.11
N PRO A 132 9.17 -17.10 -3.67
CA PRO A 132 9.42 -18.47 -3.22
C PRO A 132 8.62 -18.87 -1.98
N GLU A 133 8.21 -17.91 -1.15
CA GLU A 133 7.44 -18.13 0.07
C GLU A 133 5.99 -18.55 -0.20
N SER A 134 5.40 -18.09 -1.31
CA SER A 134 4.06 -18.51 -1.75
C SER A 134 4.07 -19.47 -2.94
N GLY A 135 5.21 -19.57 -3.65
CA GLY A 135 5.35 -20.42 -4.83
C GLY A 135 4.63 -19.88 -6.07
N HIS A 136 4.50 -18.56 -6.18
CA HIS A 136 3.78 -17.90 -7.27
C HIS A 136 4.60 -16.80 -7.95
N SER A 137 4.23 -16.47 -9.19
CA SER A 137 4.91 -15.46 -9.99
C SER A 137 4.03 -14.26 -10.32
N LEU A 138 4.66 -13.10 -10.52
CA LEU A 138 3.99 -11.87 -10.92
C LEU A 138 4.72 -11.23 -12.09
N SER A 139 3.97 -10.75 -13.08
CA SER A 139 4.54 -10.26 -14.35
C SER A 139 3.73 -9.09 -14.91
N GLY A 140 4.32 -8.36 -15.87
CA GLY A 140 3.64 -7.36 -16.69
C GLY A 140 2.96 -6.24 -15.88
N ASP A 141 1.78 -5.80 -16.34
CA ASP A 141 1.03 -4.70 -15.72
C ASP A 141 0.70 -4.97 -14.24
N PHE A 142 0.51 -6.22 -13.84
CA PHE A 142 0.28 -6.57 -12.43
C PHE A 142 1.53 -6.39 -11.56
N LEU A 143 2.72 -6.76 -12.06
CA LEU A 143 3.98 -6.50 -11.35
C LEU A 143 4.24 -5.00 -11.20
N THR A 144 4.06 -4.24 -12.28
CA THR A 144 4.21 -2.78 -12.25
C THR A 144 3.23 -2.12 -11.27
N PHE A 145 1.95 -2.54 -11.28
CA PHE A 145 0.96 -2.03 -10.33
C PHE A 145 1.31 -2.41 -8.90
N PHE A 146 1.72 -3.65 -8.64
CA PHE A 146 2.08 -4.12 -7.31
C PHE A 146 3.23 -3.29 -6.70
N GLU A 147 4.33 -3.11 -7.44
CA GLU A 147 5.52 -2.37 -6.98
C GLU A 147 5.22 -0.89 -6.76
N ALA A 148 4.41 -0.27 -7.63
CA ALA A 148 4.05 1.14 -7.52
C ALA A 148 3.12 1.44 -6.33
N ASN A 149 2.45 0.42 -5.77
CA ASN A 149 1.34 0.60 -4.83
C ASN A 149 1.56 -0.04 -3.47
N GLY A 150 2.81 -0.25 -3.06
CA GLY A 150 3.17 -0.69 -1.72
C GLY A 150 3.60 -2.16 -1.61
N ASP A 151 3.74 -2.86 -2.73
CA ASP A 151 4.29 -4.22 -2.79
C ASP A 151 3.56 -5.15 -1.77
N THR A 152 4.30 -6.05 -1.13
CA THR A 152 3.84 -7.00 -0.12
C THR A 152 3.23 -6.34 1.10
N ALA A 153 3.60 -5.11 1.46
CA ALA A 153 3.02 -4.43 2.61
C ALA A 153 1.55 -4.05 2.39
N GLN A 154 1.15 -3.83 1.13
CA GLN A 154 -0.23 -3.50 0.77
C GLN A 154 -1.04 -4.73 0.36
N PHE A 155 -0.46 -5.60 -0.48
CA PHE A 155 -1.20 -6.70 -1.12
C PHE A 155 -0.91 -8.08 -0.52
N GLY A 156 0.13 -8.19 0.29
CA GLY A 156 0.75 -9.48 0.60
C GLY A 156 1.36 -10.13 -0.64
N ARG A 157 1.59 -11.44 -0.58
CA ARG A 157 2.15 -12.20 -1.72
C ARG A 157 1.05 -12.63 -2.70
N PRO A 158 1.39 -12.92 -3.97
CA PRO A 158 0.48 -13.64 -4.85
C PRO A 158 0.19 -15.03 -4.27
N ILE A 159 -1.07 -15.44 -4.32
CA ILE A 159 -1.57 -16.76 -3.89
C ILE A 159 -2.18 -17.54 -5.06
N SER A 160 -2.01 -17.04 -6.28
CA SER A 160 -2.35 -17.69 -7.54
C SER A 160 -1.40 -17.25 -8.65
N GLU A 161 -1.38 -17.98 -9.75
CA GLU A 161 -0.94 -17.41 -11.04
C GLU A 161 -2.05 -16.53 -11.63
N ALA A 162 -1.75 -15.81 -12.71
CA ALA A 162 -2.79 -15.09 -13.45
C ALA A 162 -3.73 -16.07 -14.18
N PHE A 163 -5.04 -15.87 -14.05
CA PHE A 163 -6.08 -16.73 -14.62
C PHE A 163 -7.24 -15.89 -15.18
N LEU A 164 -8.12 -16.50 -15.98
CA LEU A 164 -9.32 -15.80 -16.47
C LEU A 164 -10.44 -15.86 -15.43
N CYS A 165 -10.97 -14.70 -15.04
CA CYS A 165 -12.16 -14.56 -14.21
C CYS A 165 -13.13 -13.54 -14.83
N ASP A 166 -14.38 -13.93 -15.06
CA ASP A 166 -15.42 -13.10 -15.68
C ASP A 166 -14.99 -12.39 -16.98
N GLY A 167 -14.21 -13.08 -17.81
CA GLY A 167 -13.71 -12.56 -19.09
C GLY A 167 -12.52 -11.60 -18.99
N TYR A 168 -11.97 -11.38 -17.79
CA TYR A 168 -10.76 -10.59 -17.56
C TYR A 168 -9.62 -11.46 -17.06
N LEU A 169 -8.37 -10.99 -17.25
CA LEU A 169 -7.23 -11.60 -16.57
C LEU A 169 -7.23 -11.12 -15.11
N CYS A 170 -7.09 -12.05 -14.18
CA CYS A 170 -7.16 -11.81 -12.75
C CYS A 170 -5.99 -12.51 -12.05
N GLN A 171 -5.57 -12.00 -10.90
CA GLN A 171 -4.62 -12.69 -10.04
C GLN A 171 -4.95 -12.41 -8.57
N ASP A 172 -4.96 -13.46 -7.77
CA ASP A 172 -5.24 -13.40 -6.34
C ASP A 172 -3.96 -13.19 -5.53
N PHE A 173 -4.08 -12.35 -4.52
CA PHE A 173 -3.06 -12.04 -3.51
C PHE A 173 -3.64 -12.31 -2.13
N GLN A 174 -2.79 -12.30 -1.10
CA GLN A 174 -3.24 -12.52 0.27
C GLN A 174 -4.36 -11.54 0.66
N SER A 175 -4.26 -10.23 0.30
CA SER A 175 -5.27 -9.23 0.69
C SER A 175 -6.15 -8.68 -0.44
N ALA A 176 -5.91 -9.06 -1.70
CA ALA A 176 -6.60 -8.46 -2.84
C ALA A 176 -6.75 -9.40 -4.04
N ARG A 177 -7.64 -9.05 -4.98
CA ARG A 177 -7.61 -9.57 -6.35
C ARG A 177 -7.36 -8.44 -7.33
N PHE A 178 -6.38 -8.61 -8.20
CA PHE A 178 -6.14 -7.70 -9.32
C PHE A 178 -6.96 -8.15 -10.52
N ILE A 179 -7.53 -7.19 -11.24
CA ILE A 179 -8.31 -7.40 -12.46
C ILE A 179 -7.73 -6.51 -13.55
N TRP A 180 -7.31 -7.10 -14.66
CA TRP A 180 -6.77 -6.39 -15.81
C TRP A 180 -7.88 -6.02 -16.79
N ARG A 181 -8.09 -4.72 -17.01
CA ARG A 181 -9.16 -4.14 -17.82
C ARG A 181 -8.60 -3.44 -19.07
N PRO A 182 -8.33 -4.15 -20.18
CA PRO A 182 -7.58 -3.64 -21.33
C PRO A 182 -8.10 -2.34 -21.93
N GLN A 183 -9.41 -2.12 -21.82
CA GLN A 183 -10.11 -0.95 -22.32
C GLN A 183 -9.77 0.35 -21.58
N LEU A 184 -9.15 0.27 -20.40
CA LEU A 184 -8.73 1.43 -19.61
C LEU A 184 -7.32 1.89 -20.00
N SER A 185 -7.02 3.16 -19.67
CA SER A 185 -5.68 3.72 -19.85
C SER A 185 -4.64 2.91 -19.07
N PRO A 186 -3.35 2.89 -19.49
CA PRO A 186 -2.32 2.15 -18.79
C PRO A 186 -2.26 2.42 -17.27
N ALA A 187 -2.48 3.68 -16.86
CA ALA A 187 -2.49 4.07 -15.45
C ALA A 187 -3.65 3.47 -14.63
N ASN A 188 -4.76 3.12 -15.28
CA ASN A 188 -5.98 2.60 -14.64
C ASN A 188 -6.30 1.15 -15.04
N ARG A 189 -5.42 0.49 -15.81
CA ARG A 189 -5.75 -0.82 -16.40
C ARG A 189 -5.87 -1.92 -15.36
N VAL A 190 -5.10 -1.84 -14.27
CA VAL A 190 -5.24 -2.75 -13.14
C VAL A 190 -6.20 -2.15 -12.14
N GLN A 191 -7.27 -2.88 -11.85
CA GLN A 191 -8.29 -2.53 -10.86
C GLN A 191 -8.32 -3.58 -9.76
N LEU A 192 -8.79 -3.19 -8.58
CA LEU A 192 -8.99 -4.11 -7.46
C LEU A 192 -10.43 -4.60 -7.45
N GLU A 193 -10.63 -5.89 -7.16
CA GLU A 193 -11.96 -6.40 -6.83
C GLU A 193 -12.44 -5.83 -5.50
N ALA A 194 -13.76 -5.66 -5.34
CA ALA A 194 -14.39 -5.22 -4.09
C ALA A 194 -14.39 -6.36 -3.03
N LEU A 195 -13.20 -6.84 -2.66
CA LEU A 195 -13.03 -8.01 -1.82
C LEU A 195 -13.49 -7.78 -0.37
N GLY A 196 -13.45 -6.55 0.11
CA GLY A 196 -13.98 -6.19 1.42
C GLY A 196 -15.50 -6.27 1.48
N GLU A 197 -16.19 -5.79 0.43
CA GLU A 197 -17.65 -5.99 0.28
C GLU A 197 -18.01 -7.48 0.19
N LEU A 198 -17.31 -8.23 -0.67
CA LEU A 198 -17.56 -9.66 -0.85
C LEU A 198 -17.32 -10.46 0.43
N TYR A 199 -16.26 -10.17 1.18
CA TYR A 199 -15.99 -10.84 2.45
C TYR A 199 -17.06 -10.51 3.48
N PHE A 200 -17.37 -9.23 3.67
CA PHE A 200 -18.39 -8.79 4.62
C PHE A 200 -19.74 -9.49 4.38
N LEU A 201 -20.19 -9.53 3.12
CA LEU A 201 -21.47 -10.15 2.75
C LEU A 201 -21.53 -11.67 2.97
N ASN A 202 -20.38 -12.34 3.00
CA ASN A 202 -20.26 -13.77 3.25
C ASN A 202 -19.90 -14.11 4.72
N SER A 203 -19.73 -13.08 5.57
CA SER A 203 -19.43 -13.25 7.00
C SER A 203 -20.69 -13.49 7.84
N ASP A 204 -20.52 -13.66 9.15
CA ASP A 204 -21.60 -13.74 10.14
C ASP A 204 -22.11 -12.36 10.61
N LEU A 205 -21.54 -11.27 10.08
CA LEU A 205 -21.89 -9.91 10.47
C LEU A 205 -23.28 -9.51 9.93
N PRO A 206 -24.06 -8.75 10.72
CA PRO A 206 -25.38 -8.32 10.29
C PRO A 206 -25.29 -7.27 9.17
N PRO A 207 -26.07 -7.40 8.07
CA PRO A 207 -26.09 -6.43 6.97
C PRO A 207 -26.45 -5.00 7.40
N SER A 208 -27.11 -4.83 8.56
CA SER A 208 -27.43 -3.51 9.11
C SER A 208 -26.20 -2.64 9.38
N LEU A 209 -25.01 -3.22 9.53
CA LEU A 209 -23.75 -2.47 9.65
C LEU A 209 -23.38 -1.72 8.37
N LEU A 210 -24.05 -2.02 7.23
CA LEU A 210 -23.96 -1.27 5.97
C LEU A 210 -24.94 -0.09 5.90
N SER A 211 -25.73 0.19 6.94
CA SER A 211 -26.62 1.37 7.01
C SER A 211 -25.87 2.69 7.33
N PRO A 212 -25.97 3.76 6.52
CA PRO A 212 -25.21 5.01 6.69
C PRO A 212 -25.30 5.62 8.10
N VAL A 213 -24.24 6.31 8.52
CA VAL A 213 -24.27 7.19 9.71
C VAL A 213 -24.56 8.64 9.31
N SER A 214 -25.14 9.41 10.24
CA SER A 214 -25.36 10.83 10.03
C SER A 214 -24.03 11.57 9.81
N PRO A 215 -23.98 12.57 8.91
CA PRO A 215 -22.80 13.40 8.74
C PRO A 215 -22.47 14.12 10.06
N PRO A 216 -21.17 14.35 10.36
CA PRO A 216 -20.79 15.16 11.51
C PRO A 216 -21.38 16.58 11.38
N PRO A 217 -21.67 17.27 12.51
CA PRO A 217 -22.18 18.64 12.47
C PRO A 217 -21.25 19.54 11.67
N VAL A 218 -21.80 20.27 10.69
CA VAL A 218 -21.04 21.33 10.01
C VAL A 218 -20.91 22.49 10.97
N ASN A 219 -19.72 22.70 11.53
CA ASN A 219 -19.42 23.92 12.28
C ASN A 219 -19.42 25.08 11.27
N HIS A 220 -20.54 25.78 11.14
CA HIS A 220 -20.53 27.09 10.51
C HIS A 220 -19.78 28.05 11.45
N PRO A 221 -18.66 28.66 11.01
CA PRO A 221 -18.09 29.75 11.78
C PRO A 221 -19.14 30.86 11.83
N GLU A 222 -19.52 31.28 13.04
CA GLU A 222 -20.32 32.49 13.23
C GLU A 222 -19.56 33.67 12.60
N ASN A 223 -20.25 34.42 11.74
CA ASN A 223 -19.74 35.61 11.03
C ASN A 223 -19.29 36.71 11.97
#